data_AF-A0A078S4H6-F1
#
_entry.id   AF-A0A078S4H6-F1
#
_cell.length_a   1.000
_cell.length_b   1.000
_cell.length_c   1.000
_cell.angle_alpha   90.00
_cell.angle_beta   90.00
_cell.angle_gamma   90.00
#
_symmetry.space_group_name_H-M   'P 1'
#
loop_
_entity.id
_entity.type
_entity.pdbx_description
1 polymer ?
#
loop_
_entity_poly.entity_id
_entity_poly.type
_entity_poly.pdbx_seq_one_letter_code
_entity_poly.pdbx_strand_id
1 'polypeptide(L)'
;MELLGQRRIDVVFRKNERGRIYGVTFIDHNHREVFNGSRMGKVFSANVFNDYFKWLENIPEKERGGHSATELWQHHRHESSSTLELAAGIFSLETNPRDYEEEAFARRMKKKKKTGRKRGI
;
A
#
# COMPACT_ATOMS: atom_id res chain seq x y z
N MET A 1 21.51 -7.14 -9.31
CA MET A 1 21.10 -6.28 -10.44
C MET A 1 21.30 -6.97 -11.81
N GLU A 2 22.18 -7.96 -11.93
CA GLU A 2 22.52 -8.62 -13.21
C GLU A 2 21.38 -9.39 -13.90
N LEU A 3 20.42 -9.96 -13.16
CA LEU A 3 19.35 -10.80 -13.74
C LEU A 3 18.39 -10.04 -14.68
N LEU A 4 18.16 -8.75 -14.43
CA LEU A 4 17.26 -7.93 -15.25
C LEU A 4 17.99 -7.43 -16.51
N GLY A 5 19.26 -7.05 -16.38
CA GLY A 5 20.11 -6.66 -17.51
C GLY A 5 20.28 -7.80 -18.52
N GLN A 6 20.44 -9.04 -18.05
CA GLN A 6 20.44 -10.24 -18.91
C GLN A 6 19.14 -10.42 -19.69
N ARG A 7 18.00 -9.98 -19.12
CA ARG A 7 16.68 -10.00 -19.77
C ARG A 7 16.40 -8.74 -20.59
N ARG A 8 17.35 -7.80 -20.68
CA ARG A 8 17.21 -6.50 -21.33
C ARG A 8 16.02 -5.69 -20.79
N ILE A 9 15.86 -5.72 -19.47
CA ILE A 9 14.87 -4.92 -18.75
C ILE A 9 15.58 -3.91 -17.87
N ASP A 10 15.28 -2.62 -18.08
CA ASP A 10 15.77 -1.54 -17.22
C ASP A 10 14.68 -1.06 -16.26
N VAL A 11 15.10 -0.53 -15.12
CA VAL A 11 14.19 0.01 -14.09
C VAL A 11 14.58 1.45 -13.76
N VAL A 12 13.62 2.36 -13.87
CA VAL A 12 13.79 3.79 -13.57
C VAL A 12 13.00 4.13 -12.31
N PHE A 13 13.70 4.63 -11.30
CA PHE A 13 13.11 5.13 -10.05
C PHE A 13 12.99 6.66 -10.10
N ARG A 14 11.78 7.18 -9.85
CA ARG A 14 11.54 8.62 -9.70
C ARG A 14 11.50 8.95 -8.22
N LYS A 15 12.36 9.87 -7.78
CA LYS A 15 12.51 10.31 -6.39
C LYS A 15 12.20 11.80 -6.27
N ASN A 16 11.60 12.19 -5.15
CA ASN A 16 11.47 13.61 -4.80
C ASN A 16 12.75 14.12 -4.11
N GLU A 17 12.77 15.41 -3.76
CA GLU A 17 13.90 16.06 -3.07
C GLU A 17 14.25 15.42 -1.71
N ARG A 18 13.26 14.80 -1.05
CA ARG A 18 13.44 14.08 0.21
C ARG A 18 13.88 12.62 0.02
N GLY A 19 14.18 12.20 -1.21
CA GLY A 19 14.59 10.84 -1.54
C GLY A 19 13.46 9.80 -1.60
N ARG A 20 12.20 10.19 -1.36
CA ARG A 20 11.04 9.27 -1.44
C ARG A 20 10.82 8.85 -2.88
N ILE A 21 10.76 7.55 -3.12
CA ILE A 21 10.39 6.99 -4.43
C ILE A 21 8.88 7.14 -4.60
N TYR A 22 8.46 7.90 -5.62
CA TYR A 22 7.05 8.11 -5.95
C TYR A 22 6.64 7.42 -7.26
N GLY A 23 7.60 6.99 -8.07
CA GLY A 23 7.34 6.29 -9.33
C GLY A 23 8.39 5.23 -9.62
N VAL A 24 7.94 4.14 -10.21
CA VAL A 24 8.79 3.07 -10.77
C VAL A 24 8.29 2.76 -12.17
N THR A 25 9.23 2.71 -13.11
CA THR A 25 8.96 2.37 -14.50
C THR A 25 9.92 1.27 -14.95
N PHE A 26 9.36 0.24 -15.59
CA PHE A 26 10.09 -0.87 -16.19
C PHE A 26 10.13 -0.66 -17.71
N ILE A 27 11.30 -0.79 -18.30
CA ILE A 27 11.53 -0.63 -19.74
C ILE A 27 11.97 -1.98 -20.28
N ASP A 28 11.14 -2.61 -21.10
CA ASP A 28 11.47 -3.85 -21.79
C ASP A 28 12.02 -3.53 -23.18
N HIS A 29 13.31 -3.77 -23.39
CA HIS A 29 13.97 -3.49 -24.67
C HIS A 29 13.75 -4.59 -25.73
N ASN A 30 13.22 -5.75 -25.36
CA ASN A 30 12.86 -6.81 -26.31
C ASN A 30 11.56 -6.47 -27.00
N HIS A 31 10.56 -6.05 -26.22
CA HIS A 31 9.23 -5.71 -26.73
C HIS A 31 9.07 -4.21 -27.06
N ARG A 32 10.03 -3.37 -26.62
CA ARG A 32 10.00 -1.90 -26.71
C ARG A 32 8.80 -1.31 -25.98
N GLU A 33 8.51 -1.88 -24.82
CA GLU A 33 7.36 -1.53 -24.00
C GLU A 33 7.79 -0.89 -22.69
N VAL A 34 6.93 -0.02 -22.16
CA VAL A 34 7.19 0.72 -20.92
C VAL A 34 6.01 0.52 -19.97
N PHE A 35 6.30 -0.01 -18.79
CA PHE A 35 5.29 -0.32 -17.80
C PHE A 35 5.49 0.52 -16.54
N ASN A 36 4.41 1.17 -16.09
CA ASN A 36 4.39 1.75 -14.76
C ASN A 36 4.18 0.63 -13.74
N GLY A 37 5.03 0.57 -12.72
CA GLY A 37 4.98 -0.51 -11.73
C GLY A 37 3.63 -0.61 -11.02
N SER A 38 2.98 0.52 -10.72
CA SER A 38 1.62 0.52 -10.13
C SER A 38 0.55 -0.12 -11.03
N ARG A 39 0.74 -0.11 -12.36
CA ARG A 39 -0.16 -0.77 -13.31
C ARG A 39 0.11 -2.28 -13.44
N MET A 40 1.33 -2.71 -13.17
CA MET A 40 1.70 -4.14 -13.17
C MET A 40 1.24 -4.85 -11.88
N GLY A 41 1.00 -4.11 -10.81
CA GLY A 41 0.41 -4.63 -9.57
C GLY A 41 1.01 -4.01 -8.31
N LYS A 42 0.37 -4.25 -7.16
CA LYS A 42 0.78 -3.67 -5.87
C LYS A 42 2.23 -4.01 -5.49
N VAL A 43 2.69 -5.22 -5.80
CA VAL A 43 4.05 -5.69 -5.51
C VAL A 43 5.14 -4.93 -6.29
N PHE A 44 4.78 -4.36 -7.44
CA PHE A 44 5.68 -3.55 -8.29
C PHE A 44 5.51 -2.04 -8.05
N SER A 45 4.71 -1.63 -7.06
CA SER A 45 4.46 -0.22 -6.79
C SER A 45 5.67 0.49 -6.18
N ALA A 46 5.75 1.80 -6.43
CA ALA A 46 6.78 2.65 -5.84
C ALA A 46 6.83 2.59 -4.31
N ASN A 47 5.70 2.36 -3.65
CA ASN A 47 5.65 2.26 -2.19
C ASN A 47 6.41 1.03 -1.68
N VAL A 48 6.24 -0.13 -2.33
CA VAL A 48 6.96 -1.35 -1.96
C VAL A 48 8.48 -1.16 -2.07
N PHE A 49 8.94 -0.53 -3.16
CA PHE A 49 10.36 -0.26 -3.33
C PHE A 49 10.86 0.80 -2.34
N ASN A 50 10.09 1.85 -2.09
CA ASN A 50 10.42 2.85 -1.08
C ASN A 50 10.64 2.20 0.30
N ASP A 51 9.73 1.31 0.70
CA ASP A 51 9.80 0.64 2.00
C ASP A 51 10.98 -0.33 2.03
N TYR A 52 11.25 -1.05 0.93
CA TYR A 52 12.40 -1.94 0.80
C TYR A 52 13.74 -1.20 0.98
N PHE A 53 13.93 -0.09 0.27
CA PHE A 53 15.17 0.68 0.37
C PHE A 53 15.33 1.33 1.74
N LYS A 54 14.25 1.84 2.33
CA LYS A 54 14.28 2.35 3.71
C LYS A 54 14.65 1.27 4.72
N TRP A 55 14.08 0.07 4.59
CA TRP A 55 14.46 -1.05 5.45
C TRP A 55 15.93 -1.39 5.27
N LEU A 56 16.41 -1.47 4.03
CA LEU A 56 17.81 -1.75 3.70
C LEU A 56 18.79 -0.73 4.29
N GLU A 57 18.42 0.56 4.29
CA GLU A 57 19.21 1.65 4.91
C GLU A 57 19.27 1.54 6.43
N ASN A 58 18.30 0.87 7.07
CA ASN A 58 18.20 0.74 8.52
C ASN A 58 18.72 -0.60 9.08
N ILE A 59 19.24 -1.50 8.24
CA ILE A 59 19.79 -2.78 8.73
C ILE A 59 21.14 -2.52 9.40
N PRO A 60 21.32 -2.83 10.70
CA PRO A 60 22.61 -2.74 11.35
C PRO A 60 23.59 -3.69 10.68
N GLU A 61 24.80 -3.21 10.40
CA GLU A 61 25.87 -3.90 9.67
C GLU A 61 26.19 -5.31 10.22
N LYS A 62 25.79 -5.59 11.46
CA LYS A 62 25.98 -6.84 12.21
C LYS A 62 25.10 -8.03 11.74
N GLU A 63 24.01 -7.79 11.01
CA GLU A 63 23.12 -8.86 10.48
C GLU A 63 23.38 -9.21 9.00
N ARG A 64 24.36 -8.54 8.36
CA ARG A 64 24.71 -8.77 6.95
C ARG A 64 25.44 -10.11 6.69
N GLY A 65 25.82 -10.82 7.73
CA GLY A 65 26.57 -12.08 7.66
C GLY A 65 25.68 -13.31 7.64
N GLY A 66 25.10 -13.65 6.49
CA GLY A 66 24.68 -15.04 6.22
C GLY A 66 23.39 -15.26 5.42
N HIS A 67 22.40 -14.37 5.50
CA HIS A 67 21.10 -14.56 4.83
C HIS A 67 20.95 -13.66 3.61
N SER A 68 20.28 -14.16 2.57
CA SER A 68 20.03 -13.36 1.37
C SER A 68 19.11 -12.19 1.72
N ALA A 69 19.44 -10.98 1.26
CA ALA A 69 18.63 -9.78 1.49
C ALA A 69 17.15 -9.96 1.08
N THR A 70 16.89 -10.88 0.14
CA THR A 70 15.56 -11.26 -0.32
C THR A 70 14.77 -12.08 0.72
N GLU A 71 15.44 -12.92 1.50
CA GLU A 71 14.81 -13.75 2.54
C GLU A 71 14.45 -12.88 3.76
N LEU A 72 15.38 -12.03 4.18
CA LEU A 72 15.17 -11.07 5.26
C LEU A 72 14.01 -10.11 4.96
N TRP A 73 13.89 -9.64 3.71
CA TRP A 73 12.76 -8.79 3.29
C TRP A 73 11.41 -9.51 3.32
N GLN A 74 11.36 -10.79 2.94
CA GLN A 74 10.14 -11.58 3.03
C GLN A 74 9.69 -11.71 4.48
N HIS A 75 10.61 -11.98 5.41
CA HIS A 75 10.31 -12.05 6.83
C HIS A 75 9.82 -10.71 7.39
N HIS A 76 10.51 -9.59 7.07
CA HIS A 76 10.10 -8.25 7.49
C HIS A 76 8.70 -7.89 6.98
N ARG A 77 8.39 -8.24 5.73
CA ARG A 77 7.07 -8.02 5.15
C ARG A 77 5.98 -8.87 5.81
N HIS A 78 6.29 -10.13 6.17
CA HIS A 78 5.38 -11.03 6.88
C HIS A 78 5.12 -10.60 8.32
N GLU A 79 6.12 -10.11 9.04
CA GLU A 79 5.89 -9.50 10.36
C GLU A 79 5.10 -8.19 10.24
N SER A 80 5.39 -7.37 9.25
CA SER A 80 4.62 -6.14 8.98
C SER A 80 3.18 -6.45 8.61
N SER A 81 2.93 -7.53 7.86
CA SER A 81 1.56 -7.96 7.53
C SER A 81 0.87 -8.63 8.71
N SER A 82 1.57 -9.42 9.51
CA SER A 82 1.01 -10.07 10.70
C SER A 82 0.69 -9.05 11.79
N THR A 83 1.56 -8.08 12.05
CA THR A 83 1.27 -6.94 12.94
C THR A 83 0.14 -6.06 12.41
N LEU A 84 0.02 -5.89 11.09
CA LEU A 84 -1.09 -5.15 10.47
C LEU A 84 -2.39 -5.95 10.48
N GLU A 85 -2.38 -7.27 10.35
CA GLU A 85 -3.54 -8.15 10.53
C GLU A 85 -4.00 -8.20 11.99
N LEU A 86 -3.05 -8.27 12.95
CA LEU A 86 -3.35 -8.18 14.38
C LEU A 86 -3.86 -6.79 14.75
N ALA A 87 -3.27 -5.72 14.20
CA ALA A 87 -3.77 -4.36 14.37
C ALA A 87 -5.13 -4.17 13.68
N ALA A 88 -5.36 -4.76 12.51
CA ALA A 88 -6.66 -4.76 11.86
C ALA A 88 -7.69 -5.54 12.69
N GLY A 89 -7.29 -6.59 13.41
CA GLY A 89 -8.13 -7.28 14.41
C GLY A 89 -8.46 -6.40 15.63
N ILE A 90 -7.51 -5.57 16.09
CA ILE A 90 -7.70 -4.61 17.18
C ILE A 90 -8.58 -3.42 16.73
N PHE A 91 -8.38 -2.90 15.52
CA PHE A 91 -9.21 -1.85 14.93
C PHE A 91 -10.58 -2.37 14.45
N SER A 92 -10.71 -3.68 14.18
CA SER A 92 -11.99 -4.31 13.80
C SER A 92 -12.81 -4.77 15.01
N LEU A 93 -12.25 -4.80 16.23
CA LEU A 93 -13.02 -5.15 17.42
C LEU A 93 -14.02 -4.04 17.83
N GLU A 94 -13.91 -2.84 17.28
CA GLU A 94 -14.81 -1.71 17.60
C GLU A 94 -15.60 -1.13 16.42
N THR A 95 -15.56 -1.74 15.23
CA THR A 95 -16.49 -1.35 14.15
C THR A 95 -17.11 -2.57 13.50
N ASN A 96 -18.21 -3.02 14.10
CA ASN A 96 -19.20 -3.88 13.45
C ASN A 96 -19.58 -3.29 12.07
N PRO A 97 -19.34 -3.99 10.95
CA PRO A 97 -19.49 -3.45 9.59
C PRO A 97 -20.94 -3.50 9.05
N ARG A 98 -21.96 -3.46 9.92
CA ARG A 98 -23.37 -3.63 9.52
C ARG A 98 -24.24 -2.37 9.64
N ASP A 99 -23.85 -1.37 10.43
CA ASP A 99 -24.81 -0.32 10.86
C ASP A 99 -24.73 1.00 10.07
N TYR A 100 -23.76 1.19 9.17
CA TYR A 100 -23.55 2.49 8.52
C TYR A 100 -24.63 2.82 7.46
N GLU A 101 -25.11 1.83 6.70
CA GLU A 101 -26.16 2.06 5.71
C GLU A 101 -27.54 2.29 6.36
N GLU A 102 -27.81 1.58 7.46
CA GLU A 102 -29.07 1.66 8.18
C GLU A 102 -29.22 3.01 8.92
N GLU A 103 -28.12 3.54 9.46
CA GLU A 103 -28.11 4.85 10.12
C GLU A 103 -28.31 6.02 9.14
N ALA A 104 -27.75 5.93 7.94
CA ALA A 104 -27.96 6.92 6.87
C ALA A 104 -29.42 6.92 6.38
N PHE A 105 -30.04 5.74 6.29
CA PHE A 105 -31.44 5.58 5.90
C PHE A 105 -32.41 6.14 6.97
N ALA A 106 -32.14 5.88 8.25
CA ALA A 106 -32.94 6.41 9.36
C ALA A 106 -32.92 7.94 9.44
N ARG A 107 -31.77 8.58 9.16
CA ARG A 107 -31.63 10.05 9.11
C ARG A 107 -32.44 10.65 7.96
N ARG A 108 -32.56 9.95 6.82
CA ARG A 108 -33.39 10.37 5.67
C ARG A 108 -34.89 10.31 5.98
N MET A 109 -35.34 9.29 6.72
CA MET A 109 -36.75 9.15 7.11
C MET A 109 -37.20 10.17 8.17
N LYS A 110 -36.31 10.58 9.10
CA LYS A 110 -36.63 11.58 10.13
C LYS A 110 -36.71 13.02 9.60
N LYS A 111 -36.03 13.36 8.49
CA LYS A 111 -36.12 14.71 7.87
C LYS A 111 -37.48 15.00 7.24
N LYS A 112 -38.19 13.99 6.72
CA LYS A 112 -39.53 14.18 6.11
C LYS A 112 -40.65 14.47 7.12
N LYS A 113 -40.49 14.07 8.40
CA LYS A 113 -41.55 14.25 9.42
C LYS A 113 -41.51 15.62 10.12
N LYS A 114 -40.40 16.39 10.00
CA LYS A 114 -40.23 17.70 10.64
C LYS A 114 -40.69 18.90 9.79
N THR A 115 -40.87 18.74 8.48
CA THR A 115 -41.33 19.83 7.59
C THR A 115 -42.86 19.97 7.51
N GLY A 116 -43.63 19.21 8.31
CA GLY A 116 -45.10 19.18 8.25
C GLY A 116 -45.82 19.74 9.48
N ARG A 117 -45.12 20.25 10.50
CA ARG A 117 -45.76 20.65 11.77
C ARG A 117 -45.37 22.06 12.20
N LYS A 118 -45.63 23.03 11.32
CA LYS A 118 -45.78 24.45 11.64
C LYS A 118 -46.86 25.08 10.74
N ARG A 119 -48.12 24.74 11.03
CA ARG A 119 -49.31 25.57 10.78
C ARG A 119 -50.34 25.18 11.83
N GLY A 120 -50.24 25.79 13.01
CA GLY A 120 -51.39 25.97 13.88
C GLY A 120 -52.02 27.31 13.52
N ILE A 121 -53.32 27.30 13.27
CA ILE A 121 -54.21 28.38 13.69
C ILE A 121 -54.61 28.03 15.12
#